data_AF-A0A9Q0MS01-F1
#
_entry.id   AF-A0A9Q0MS01-F1
#
_cell.length_a   1.000
_cell.length_b   1.000
_cell.length_c   1.000
_cell.angle_alpha   90.00
_cell.angle_beta   90.00
_cell.angle_gamma   90.00
#
_symmetry.space_group_name_H-M   'P 1'
#
loop_
_entity.id
_entity.type
_entity.pdbx_description
1 polymer ?
#
loop_
_entity_poly.entity_id
_entity_poly.type
_entity_poly.pdbx_seq_one_letter_code
_entity_poly.pdbx_strand_id
1 'polypeptide(L)'
;MHERLATTVGMDIMMAGQTNSSNGNGEDLTTLEAEITELQRENARVESQMMRLKSDINVMESHLTHGERENQVNSHRNNNLNDYYESLRNNVITLLEHVRIPNGCPPEKMAQENFDNYFSKLQSLCTPEGFYTEENRPIYDSVRSALQDFTVLSTPI
;
A
#
# COMPACT_ATOMS: atom_id res chain seq x y z
N MET A 1 19.01 -4.31 25.28
CA MET A 1 20.08 -3.35 25.67
C MET A 1 19.59 -1.94 25.43
N HIS A 2 18.61 -1.51 26.22
CA HIS A 2 18.05 -0.16 26.17
C HIS A 2 18.20 0.43 27.56
N GLU A 3 18.29 1.76 27.59
CA GLU A 3 18.10 2.59 28.78
C GLU A 3 19.34 2.83 29.64
N ARG A 4 20.19 3.76 29.20
CA ARG A 4 20.75 4.81 30.08
C ARG A 4 21.02 6.04 29.23
N LEU A 5 20.34 7.14 29.50
CA LEU A 5 20.86 8.52 29.46
C LEU A 5 19.76 9.42 30.06
N ALA A 6 19.46 9.18 31.34
CA ALA A 6 18.75 10.14 32.16
C ALA A 6 19.79 11.13 32.70
N THR A 7 19.71 12.37 32.22
CA THR A 7 19.79 13.60 33.00
C THR A 7 20.93 13.69 34.03
N THR A 8 22.04 14.34 33.69
CA THR A 8 23.00 14.84 34.70
C THR A 8 23.74 16.10 34.23
N VAL A 9 23.01 17.15 33.88
CA VAL A 9 23.65 18.49 33.82
C VAL A 9 22.78 19.48 34.57
N GLY A 10 22.68 19.24 35.88
CA GLY A 10 22.11 20.16 36.84
C GLY A 10 22.97 20.15 38.09
N MET A 11 23.66 21.28 38.31
CA MET A 11 24.31 21.73 39.56
C MET A 11 25.55 20.96 40.05
N ASP A 12 26.72 21.61 39.94
CA ASP A 12 27.53 22.01 41.11
C ASP A 12 28.76 22.81 40.66
N ILE A 13 28.63 24.14 40.56
CA ILE A 13 29.78 25.04 40.63
C ILE A 13 30.00 25.36 42.12
N MET A 14 30.85 24.57 42.76
CA MET A 14 31.34 24.82 44.11
C MET A 14 32.19 26.11 44.11
N MET A 15 31.61 27.18 44.65
CA MET A 15 32.26 28.44 44.97
C MET A 15 33.37 28.23 46.02
N ALA A 16 34.62 28.11 45.57
CA ALA A 16 35.79 28.25 46.42
C ALA A 16 36.39 29.66 46.20
N GLY A 17 35.88 30.62 46.97
CA GLY A 17 36.38 31.99 46.97
C GLY A 17 37.74 32.11 47.67
N GLN A 18 38.78 32.45 46.92
CA GLN A 18 39.92 33.21 47.42
C GLN A 18 40.77 33.72 46.25
N THR A 19 40.84 35.04 46.06
CA THR A 19 42.11 35.78 45.85
C THR A 19 41.85 37.27 45.65
N ASN A 20 42.57 38.05 46.44
CA ASN A 20 42.64 39.50 46.42
C ASN A 20 43.71 39.92 45.40
N SER A 21 43.33 40.55 44.27
CA SER A 21 44.09 41.59 43.53
C SER A 21 43.53 41.79 42.11
N SER A 22 43.60 43.05 41.65
CA SER A 22 43.49 43.57 40.29
C SER A 22 42.08 43.79 39.70
N ASN A 23 41.64 45.06 39.75
CA ASN A 23 40.45 45.69 39.17
C ASN A 23 40.18 45.43 37.66
N GLY A 24 40.96 44.61 36.96
CA GLY A 24 40.69 44.19 35.57
C GLY A 24 40.13 42.76 35.44
N ASN A 25 40.40 41.88 36.41
CA ASN A 25 39.97 40.47 36.34
C ASN A 25 38.46 40.28 36.62
N GLY A 26 37.82 41.24 37.28
CA GLY A 26 36.39 41.19 37.60
C GLY A 26 35.50 41.45 36.38
N GLU A 27 35.92 42.35 35.49
CA GLU A 27 35.16 42.70 34.28
C GLU A 27 35.19 41.55 33.25
N ASP A 28 36.36 40.91 33.09
CA ASP A 28 36.50 39.69 32.28
C ASP A 28 35.66 38.54 32.84
N LEU A 29 35.63 38.36 34.17
CA LEU A 29 34.78 37.36 34.81
C LEU A 29 33.29 37.62 34.57
N THR A 30 32.83 38.87 34.73
CA THR A 30 31.43 39.23 34.45
C THR A 30 31.05 39.05 32.98
N THR A 31 32.00 39.25 32.06
CA THR A 31 31.80 39.04 30.62
C THR A 31 31.65 37.55 30.31
N LEU A 32 32.52 36.71 30.87
CA LEU A 32 32.43 35.25 30.73
C LEU A 32 31.13 34.69 31.33
N GLU A 33 30.67 35.21 32.47
CA GLU A 33 29.39 34.81 33.07
C GLU A 33 28.20 35.15 32.16
N ALA A 34 28.23 36.31 31.49
CA ALA A 34 27.22 36.69 30.51
C ALA A 34 27.25 35.77 29.28
N GLU A 35 28.43 35.44 28.76
CA GLU A 35 28.60 34.50 27.63
C GLU A 35 28.09 33.09 28.01
N ILE A 36 28.43 32.59 29.20
CA ILE A 36 27.93 31.30 29.71
C ILE A 36 26.40 31.32 29.77
N THR A 37 25.79 32.41 30.25
CA THR A 37 24.34 32.55 30.34
C THR A 37 23.68 32.56 28.96
N GLU A 38 24.29 33.24 27.99
CA GLU A 38 23.81 33.26 26.60
C GLU A 38 23.91 31.88 25.95
N LEU A 39 25.05 31.20 26.11
CA LEU A 39 25.25 29.82 25.64
C LEU A 39 24.26 28.84 26.27
N GLN A 40 23.95 28.98 27.56
CA GLN A 40 22.94 28.15 28.22
C GLN A 40 21.54 28.39 27.66
N ARG A 41 21.18 29.66 27.38
CA ARG A 41 19.90 30.00 26.74
C ARG A 41 19.81 29.40 25.33
N GLU A 42 20.90 29.49 24.56
CA GLU A 42 20.95 28.96 23.20
C GLU A 42 20.91 27.42 23.18
N ASN A 43 21.63 26.76 24.08
CA ASN A 43 21.54 25.31 24.26
C ASN A 43 20.11 24.86 24.60
N ALA A 44 19.44 25.52 25.56
CA ALA A 44 18.06 25.21 25.90
C ALA A 44 17.11 25.39 24.69
N ARG A 45 17.36 26.40 23.86
CA ARG A 45 16.60 26.64 22.62
C ARG A 45 16.80 25.51 21.61
N VAL A 46 18.06 25.11 21.38
CA VAL A 46 18.41 24.02 20.45
C VAL A 46 17.86 22.68 20.94
N GLU A 47 17.96 22.39 22.23
CA GLU A 47 17.40 21.18 22.85
C GLU A 47 15.89 21.10 22.64
N SER A 48 15.16 22.21 22.85
CA SER A 48 13.72 22.27 22.60
C SER A 48 13.37 22.05 21.12
N GLN A 49 14.16 22.58 20.20
CA GLN A 49 13.99 22.32 18.76
C GLN A 49 14.24 20.85 18.43
N MET A 50 15.31 20.25 18.98
CA MET A 50 15.63 18.84 18.78
C MET A 50 14.51 17.94 19.31
N MET A 51 13.93 18.25 20.47
CA MET A 51 12.81 17.47 21.04
C MET A 51 11.57 17.51 20.14
N ARG A 52 11.25 18.66 19.55
CA ARG A 52 10.16 18.77 18.57
C ARG A 52 10.44 17.95 17.32
N LEU A 53 11.62 18.08 16.74
CA LEU A 53 12.05 17.30 15.57
C LEU A 53 11.95 15.79 15.83
N LYS A 54 12.40 15.31 17.01
CA LYS A 54 12.27 13.90 17.40
C LYS A 54 10.80 13.46 17.48
N SER A 55 9.93 14.30 18.05
CA SER A 55 8.49 14.01 18.10
C SER A 55 7.90 13.92 16.70
N ASP A 56 8.24 14.85 15.81
CA ASP A 56 7.76 14.86 14.43
C ASP A 56 8.24 13.63 13.65
N ILE A 57 9.51 13.23 13.85
CA ILE A 57 10.07 11.99 13.27
C ILE A 57 9.28 10.77 13.74
N ASN A 58 9.03 10.63 15.04
CA ASN A 58 8.28 9.49 15.57
C ASN A 58 6.86 9.41 14.99
N VAL A 59 6.21 10.56 14.81
CA VAL A 59 4.88 10.62 14.18
C VAL A 59 4.97 10.17 12.72
N MET A 60 5.93 10.68 11.96
CA MET A 60 6.15 10.26 10.57
C MET A 60 6.44 8.77 10.44
N GLU A 61 7.27 8.20 11.31
CA GLU A 61 7.58 6.76 11.34
C GLU A 61 6.34 5.90 11.60
N SER A 62 5.48 6.34 12.53
CA SER A 62 4.20 5.69 12.82
C SER A 62 3.27 5.72 11.61
N HIS A 63 3.17 6.87 10.94
CA HIS A 63 2.38 7.00 9.70
C HIS A 63 2.90 6.11 8.58
N LEU A 64 4.22 6.04 8.38
CA LEU A 64 4.82 5.17 7.36
C LEU A 64 4.54 3.69 7.64
N THR A 65 4.72 3.26 8.89
CA THR A 65 4.43 1.88 9.30
C THR A 65 2.95 1.53 9.12
N HIS A 66 2.06 2.49 9.40
CA HIS A 66 0.63 2.31 9.17
C HIS A 66 0.33 2.18 7.67
N GLY A 67 0.84 3.10 6.85
CA GLY A 67 0.65 3.10 5.40
C GLY A 67 1.19 1.84 4.73
N GLU A 68 2.32 1.30 5.20
CA GLU A 68 2.86 0.01 4.71
C GLU A 68 1.87 -1.15 4.97
N ARG A 69 1.28 -1.20 6.16
CA ARG A 69 0.28 -2.22 6.51
C ARG A 69 -0.97 -2.11 5.63
N GLU A 70 -1.49 -0.90 5.44
CA GLU A 70 -2.64 -0.68 4.56
C GLU A 70 -2.34 -1.07 3.11
N ASN A 71 -1.15 -0.75 2.62
CA ASN A 71 -0.72 -1.12 1.28
C ASN A 71 -0.60 -2.64 1.11
N GLN A 72 -0.11 -3.35 2.13
CA GLN A 72 -0.07 -4.82 2.13
C GLN A 72 -1.48 -5.42 2.06
N VAL A 73 -2.43 -4.89 2.84
CA VAL A 73 -3.84 -5.33 2.79
C VAL A 73 -4.45 -5.07 1.41
N ASN A 74 -4.18 -3.90 0.82
CA ASN A 74 -4.66 -3.56 -0.52
C ASN A 74 -4.07 -4.50 -1.59
N SER A 75 -2.76 -4.73 -1.54
CA SER A 75 -2.10 -5.69 -2.44
C SER A 75 -2.69 -7.10 -2.31
N HIS A 76 -2.97 -7.56 -1.09
CA HIS A 76 -3.62 -8.85 -0.88
C HIS A 76 -5.04 -8.89 -1.48
N ARG A 77 -5.85 -7.86 -1.27
CA ARG A 77 -7.19 -7.75 -1.89
C ARG A 77 -7.11 -7.74 -3.43
N ASN A 78 -6.12 -7.06 -3.98
CA ASN A 78 -5.90 -7.03 -5.42
C ASN A 78 -5.53 -8.42 -5.98
N ASN A 79 -4.68 -9.17 -5.28
CA ASN A 79 -4.36 -10.54 -5.67
C ASN A 79 -5.59 -11.45 -5.62
N ASN A 80 -6.38 -11.37 -4.56
CA ASN A 80 -7.61 -12.17 -4.44
C ASN A 80 -8.61 -11.86 -5.57
N LEU A 81 -8.72 -10.58 -5.98
CA LEU A 81 -9.53 -10.19 -7.12
C LEU A 81 -8.98 -10.77 -8.43
N ASN A 82 -7.67 -10.75 -8.62
CA ASN A 82 -7.03 -11.33 -9.81
C ASN A 82 -7.31 -12.84 -9.89
N ASP A 83 -7.17 -13.56 -8.78
CA ASP A 83 -7.48 -15.00 -8.70
C ASP A 83 -8.96 -15.28 -8.99
N TYR A 84 -9.86 -14.40 -8.53
CA TYR A 84 -11.27 -14.48 -8.85
C TYR A 84 -11.54 -14.28 -10.36
N TYR A 85 -10.93 -13.28 -10.99
CA TYR A 85 -11.08 -13.06 -12.43
C TYR A 85 -10.53 -14.22 -13.26
N GLU A 86 -9.40 -14.79 -12.87
CA GLU A 86 -8.85 -15.98 -13.52
C GLU A 86 -9.77 -17.20 -13.33
N SER A 87 -10.30 -17.42 -12.13
CA SER A 87 -11.26 -18.49 -11.86
C SER A 87 -12.54 -18.31 -12.67
N LEU A 88 -13.07 -17.09 -12.73
CA LEU A 88 -14.26 -16.76 -13.52
C LEU A 88 -14.01 -16.98 -15.01
N ARG A 89 -12.87 -16.53 -15.53
CA ARG A 89 -12.45 -16.75 -16.92
C ARG A 89 -12.39 -18.24 -17.23
N ASN A 90 -11.74 -19.03 -16.37
CA ASN A 90 -11.64 -20.48 -16.53
C ASN A 90 -13.01 -21.16 -16.54
N ASN A 91 -13.92 -20.75 -15.63
CA ASN A 91 -15.29 -21.26 -15.62
C ASN A 91 -16.01 -20.95 -16.94
N VAL A 92 -15.88 -19.74 -17.48
CA VAL A 92 -16.49 -19.37 -18.76
C VAL A 92 -15.85 -20.13 -19.94
N ILE A 93 -14.54 -20.35 -19.93
CA ILE A 93 -13.86 -21.21 -20.91
C ILE A 93 -14.45 -22.63 -20.88
N THR A 94 -14.59 -23.23 -19.69
CA THR A 94 -15.16 -24.57 -19.53
C THR A 94 -16.61 -24.65 -19.98
N LEU A 95 -17.44 -23.65 -19.64
CA LEU A 95 -18.82 -23.58 -20.11
C LEU A 95 -18.91 -23.54 -21.63
N LEU A 96 -18.06 -22.73 -22.26
CA LEU A 96 -18.11 -22.50 -23.70
C LEU A 96 -17.37 -23.57 -24.51
N GLU A 97 -16.61 -24.49 -23.89
CA GLU A 97 -15.82 -25.54 -24.56
C GLU A 97 -16.65 -26.38 -25.55
N HIS A 98 -17.91 -26.60 -25.20
CA HIS A 98 -18.85 -27.42 -25.97
C HIS A 98 -19.69 -26.62 -26.98
N VAL A 99 -19.60 -25.28 -26.96
CA VAL A 99 -20.35 -24.40 -27.86
C VAL A 99 -19.66 -24.34 -29.22
N ARG A 100 -20.36 -24.79 -30.27
CA ARG A 100 -19.84 -24.83 -31.65
C ARG A 100 -20.35 -23.63 -32.44
N ILE A 101 -19.42 -22.89 -33.05
CA ILE A 101 -19.72 -21.75 -33.92
C ILE A 101 -19.82 -22.24 -35.38
N PRO A 102 -20.95 -22.04 -36.10
CA PRO A 102 -21.09 -22.32 -37.53
C PRO A 102 -20.01 -21.57 -38.32
N ASN A 103 -19.35 -22.24 -39.27
CA ASN A 103 -18.19 -21.74 -40.02
C ASN A 103 -16.96 -21.32 -39.17
N GLY A 104 -16.92 -21.67 -37.88
CA GLY A 104 -15.74 -21.51 -37.04
C GLY A 104 -14.69 -22.60 -37.31
N CYS A 105 -13.41 -22.24 -37.21
CA CYS A 105 -12.26 -23.14 -37.30
C CYS A 105 -12.44 -24.40 -36.40
N PRO A 106 -11.75 -25.53 -36.69
CA PRO A 106 -11.79 -26.74 -35.86
C PRO A 106 -11.47 -26.42 -34.39
N PRO A 107 -11.83 -27.30 -33.45
CA PRO A 107 -11.63 -27.07 -32.02
C PRO A 107 -10.13 -27.10 -31.70
N GLU A 108 -9.43 -25.99 -31.90
CA GLU A 108 -8.23 -25.73 -31.12
C GLU A 108 -8.67 -25.68 -29.66
N LYS A 109 -7.95 -26.39 -28.79
CA LYS A 109 -8.22 -26.39 -27.34
C LYS A 109 -8.39 -24.94 -26.91
N MET A 110 -9.56 -24.60 -26.38
CA MET A 110 -9.81 -23.25 -25.89
C MET A 110 -8.86 -22.97 -24.72
N ALA A 111 -7.81 -22.22 -25.03
CA ALA A 111 -6.84 -21.70 -24.10
C ALA A 111 -7.04 -20.19 -23.96
N GLN A 112 -6.51 -19.63 -22.88
CA GLN A 112 -6.65 -18.21 -22.52
C GLN A 112 -6.28 -17.25 -23.68
N GLU A 113 -5.25 -17.60 -24.43
CA GLU A 113 -4.73 -16.84 -25.59
C GLU A 113 -5.73 -16.74 -26.75
N ASN A 114 -6.58 -17.75 -26.91
CA ASN A 114 -7.57 -17.86 -27.99
C ASN A 114 -8.99 -17.49 -27.53
N PHE A 115 -9.23 -17.47 -26.22
CA PHE A 115 -10.53 -17.22 -25.63
C PHE A 115 -11.08 -15.84 -26.00
N ASP A 116 -10.27 -14.77 -25.92
CA ASP A 116 -10.77 -13.41 -26.19
C ASP A 116 -11.24 -13.25 -27.65
N ASN A 117 -10.53 -13.87 -28.59
CA ASN A 117 -10.92 -13.92 -30.00
C ASN A 117 -12.19 -14.75 -30.23
N TYR A 118 -12.30 -15.90 -29.57
CA TYR A 118 -13.47 -16.76 -29.62
C TYR A 118 -14.71 -16.07 -29.02
N PHE A 119 -14.56 -15.46 -27.85
CA PHE A 119 -15.61 -14.75 -27.14
C PHE A 119 -16.11 -13.56 -27.95
N SER A 120 -15.20 -12.79 -28.55
CA SER A 120 -15.56 -11.66 -29.44
C SER A 120 -16.36 -12.13 -30.67
N LYS A 121 -15.98 -13.27 -31.27
CA LYS A 121 -16.75 -13.89 -32.36
C LYS A 121 -18.13 -14.34 -31.89
N LEU A 122 -18.20 -15.03 -30.75
CA LEU A 122 -19.47 -15.46 -30.17
C LEU A 122 -20.40 -14.27 -29.90
N GLN A 123 -19.87 -13.18 -29.35
CA GLN A 123 -20.61 -11.93 -29.11
C GLN A 123 -21.14 -11.32 -30.42
N SER A 124 -20.37 -11.37 -31.51
CA SER A 124 -20.80 -10.85 -32.81
C SER A 124 -21.96 -11.64 -33.44
N LEU A 125 -22.13 -12.90 -33.04
CA LEU A 125 -23.22 -13.76 -33.52
C LEU A 125 -24.50 -13.60 -32.69
N CYS A 126 -24.36 -13.14 -31.44
CA CYS A 126 -25.47 -12.83 -30.53
C CYS A 126 -26.09 -11.45 -30.83
N THR A 127 -26.56 -11.22 -32.05
CA THR A 127 -27.32 -10.01 -32.41
C THR A 127 -28.83 -10.22 -32.22
N PRO A 128 -29.61 -9.16 -31.92
CA PRO A 128 -31.07 -9.26 -31.80
C PRO A 128 -31.76 -9.88 -33.03
N GLU A 129 -31.20 -9.67 -34.21
CA GLU A 129 -31.66 -10.22 -35.49
C GLU A 129 -31.23 -11.69 -35.68
N GLY A 130 -30.07 -12.07 -35.14
CA GLY A 130 -29.53 -13.42 -35.15
C GLY A 130 -30.28 -14.42 -34.27
N PHE A 131 -31.24 -13.99 -33.44
CA PHE A 131 -32.15 -14.89 -32.71
C PHE A 131 -33.17 -15.57 -33.62
N TYR A 132 -33.44 -15.00 -34.80
CA TYR A 132 -34.44 -15.49 -35.74
C TYR A 132 -33.84 -16.26 -36.92
N THR A 133 -32.51 -16.31 -37.04
CA THR A 133 -31.83 -17.08 -38.08
C THR A 133 -31.67 -18.53 -37.64
N GLU A 134 -32.29 -19.48 -38.37
CA GLU A 134 -32.19 -20.91 -38.05
C GLU A 134 -30.75 -21.44 -38.05
N GLU A 135 -29.84 -20.76 -38.74
CA GLU A 135 -28.41 -21.08 -38.80
C GLU A 135 -27.68 -20.90 -37.45
N ASN A 136 -28.11 -19.94 -36.63
CA ASN A 136 -27.50 -19.67 -35.31
C ASN A 136 -28.17 -20.47 -34.18
N ARG A 137 -29.31 -21.12 -34.46
CA ARG A 137 -30.08 -21.93 -33.48
C ARG A 137 -29.24 -22.95 -32.70
N PRO A 138 -28.32 -23.71 -33.32
CA PRO A 138 -27.50 -24.70 -32.60
C PRO A 138 -26.58 -24.06 -31.54
N ILE A 139 -26.12 -22.83 -31.76
CA ILE A 139 -25.27 -22.10 -30.82
C ILE A 139 -26.05 -21.83 -29.53
N TYR A 140 -27.28 -21.32 -29.67
CA TYR A 140 -28.13 -21.00 -28.53
C TYR A 140 -28.53 -22.24 -27.73
N ASP A 141 -28.78 -23.37 -28.40
CA ASP A 141 -29.07 -24.64 -27.72
C ASP A 141 -27.84 -25.17 -26.98
N SER A 142 -26.64 -25.09 -27.56
CA SER A 142 -25.39 -25.45 -26.87
C SER A 142 -25.09 -24.55 -25.67
N VAL A 143 -25.26 -23.23 -25.81
CA VAL A 143 -25.07 -22.28 -24.71
C VAL A 143 -26.11 -22.51 -23.60
N ARG A 144 -27.38 -22.73 -23.97
CA ARG A 144 -28.44 -23.05 -23.00
C ARG A 144 -28.13 -24.32 -22.22
N SER A 145 -27.64 -25.35 -22.89
CA SER A 145 -27.24 -26.61 -22.24
C SER A 145 -26.05 -26.39 -21.30
N ALA A 146 -25.04 -25.62 -21.71
CA ALA A 146 -23.89 -25.31 -20.86
C ALA A 146 -24.28 -24.52 -19.60
N LEU A 147 -25.22 -23.58 -19.72
CA LEU A 147 -25.71 -22.79 -18.59
C LEU A 147 -26.57 -23.58 -17.61
N GLN A 148 -27.08 -24.75 -18.00
CA GLN A 148 -27.96 -25.57 -17.16
C GLN A 148 -27.22 -26.15 -15.93
N ASP A 149 -25.93 -26.43 -16.08
CA ASP A 149 -25.05 -26.94 -15.03
C ASP A 149 -24.22 -25.82 -14.34
N PHE A 150 -24.44 -24.55 -14.71
CA PHE A 150 -23.66 -23.46 -14.18
C PHE A 150 -24.12 -23.05 -12.79
N THR A 151 -23.36 -23.44 -11.77
CA THR A 151 -23.50 -22.89 -10.42
C THR A 151 -22.52 -21.73 -10.22
N VAL A 152 -23.04 -20.51 -10.07
CA VAL A 152 -22.24 -19.39 -9.58
C VAL A 152 -21.91 -19.67 -8.11
N LEU A 153 -20.72 -20.19 -7.82
CA LEU A 153 -20.22 -20.20 -6.45
C LEU A 153 -20.05 -18.74 -6.01
N SER A 154 -20.78 -18.35 -4.97
CA SER A 154 -20.65 -17.02 -4.39
C SER A 154 -19.23 -16.83 -3.88
N THR A 155 -18.60 -15.73 -4.29
CA THR A 155 -17.30 -15.34 -3.77
C THR A 155 -17.44 -15.01 -2.28
N PRO A 156 -16.67 -15.63 -1.37
CA PRO A 156 -16.53 -15.11 -0.02
C PRO A 156 -15.87 -13.73 -0.13
N ILE A 157 -16.54 -12.70 0.38
CA ILE A 157 -16.02 -11.32 0.47
C ILE A 157 -15.30 -11.17 1.82
#